data_AF-G0M741-F1
#
_entry.id   AF-G0M741-F1
#
_cell.length_a   1.000
_cell.length_b   1.000
_cell.length_c   1.000
_cell.angle_alpha   90.00
_cell.angle_beta   90.00
_cell.angle_gamma   90.00
#
_symmetry.space_group_name_H-M   'P 1'
#
loop_
_entity.id
_entity.type
_entity.pdbx_description
1 polymer ?
#
loop_
_entity_poly.entity_id
_entity_poly.type
_entity_poly.pdbx_seq_one_letter_code
_entity_poly.pdbx_strand_id
1 'polypeptide(L)'
;MGQVDKEPIRLVIILASGCIFENYETSRRLRNIVDCVASKFAELFLSTRDDFEFRGFEIISRDCKYEDFHDTHAQMQRDKPDIYLNVFLGSFTRLTSSNKQFMNCFFIPFSFVRKLPDSMDNERKWSPEERVNAKCAMAHFFHEICHSLGGFHSDEGLMKTEFDLLADETITIRDMKLSDIIDKKTRTIICESMSIITTFVPQRSLDVVDGELTYISDQSIAAAYFLKGTKYTESFDEFNFLDALKIYTAKVPEEYDAFVVVHFCGHIYYFSRTDIQTTKRCTRVTTF
;
A
#
# COMPACT_ATOMS: atom_id res chain seq x y z
N MET A 1 28.02 10.49 8.92
CA MET A 1 26.62 10.29 8.50
C MET A 1 25.76 11.23 9.31
N GLY A 2 25.32 12.34 8.73
CA GLY A 2 24.47 13.31 9.42
C GLY A 2 23.12 12.70 9.75
N GLN A 3 22.60 12.98 10.95
CA GLN A 3 21.24 12.62 11.32
C GLN A 3 20.27 13.32 10.37
N VAL A 4 19.67 12.55 9.46
CA VAL A 4 18.47 12.96 8.73
C VAL A 4 17.35 13.05 9.77
N ASP A 5 16.61 14.16 9.74
CA ASP A 5 15.51 14.45 10.66
C ASP A 5 14.57 13.23 10.76
N LYS A 6 14.39 12.72 11.98
CA LYS A 6 13.88 11.36 12.21
C LYS A 6 12.36 11.34 12.39
N GLU A 7 11.60 11.84 11.41
CA GLU A 7 10.13 11.84 11.47
C GLU A 7 9.51 10.43 11.31
N PRO A 8 8.31 10.17 11.87
CA PRO A 8 7.58 8.92 11.65
C PRO A 8 7.10 8.77 10.20
N ILE A 9 6.77 7.53 9.81
CA ILE A 9 6.03 7.24 8.57
C ILE A 9 4.60 7.71 8.75
N ARG A 10 4.01 8.27 7.71
CA ARG A 10 2.64 8.78 7.76
C ARG A 10 1.71 7.96 6.89
N LEU A 11 0.56 7.56 7.43
CA LEU A 11 -0.63 7.22 6.66
C LEU A 11 -1.47 8.47 6.50
N VAL A 12 -1.48 9.01 5.28
CA VAL A 12 -2.29 10.14 4.89
C VAL A 12 -3.61 9.62 4.34
N ILE A 13 -4.68 9.92 5.05
CA ILE A 13 -6.05 9.59 4.68
C ILE A 13 -6.70 10.85 4.12
N ILE A 14 -7.08 10.83 2.85
CA ILE A 14 -7.86 11.91 2.24
C ILE A 14 -9.29 11.42 2.07
N LEU A 15 -10.19 11.97 2.87
CA LEU A 15 -11.63 11.70 2.79
C LEU A 15 -12.26 12.73 1.86
N ALA A 16 -12.58 12.33 0.64
CA ALA A 16 -13.23 13.17 -0.34
C ALA A 16 -14.73 12.83 -0.42
N SER A 17 -15.61 13.84 -0.49
CA SER A 17 -17.06 13.63 -0.64
C SER A 17 -17.72 14.62 -1.60
N GLY A 18 -18.84 14.21 -2.20
CA GLY A 18 -19.62 15.05 -3.12
C GLY A 18 -20.56 16.04 -2.42
N CYS A 19 -20.84 15.79 -1.14
CA CYS A 19 -21.54 16.70 -0.23
C CYS A 19 -20.62 16.92 0.98
N ILE A 20 -20.47 18.17 1.43
CA ILE A 20 -19.69 18.48 2.65
C ILE A 20 -20.25 17.61 3.76
N PHE A 21 -19.39 16.81 4.41
CA PHE A 21 -19.73 15.84 5.44
C PHE A 21 -20.81 16.36 6.41
N GLU A 22 -22.08 16.08 6.13
CA GLU A 22 -23.20 16.60 6.94
C GLU A 22 -23.27 15.95 8.32
N ASN A 23 -22.45 14.91 8.58
CA ASN A 23 -22.43 14.23 9.86
C ASN A 23 -21.00 13.86 10.30
N TYR A 24 -20.49 14.57 11.31
CA TYR A 24 -19.26 14.30 12.06
C TYR A 24 -19.11 12.81 12.44
N GLU A 25 -20.23 12.14 12.72
CA GLU A 25 -20.26 10.72 13.10
C GLU A 25 -19.80 9.78 11.98
N THR A 26 -20.10 10.10 10.72
CA THR A 26 -19.73 9.27 9.56
C THR A 26 -18.21 9.27 9.37
N SER A 27 -17.60 10.47 9.40
CA SER A 27 -16.14 10.60 9.34
C SER A 27 -15.47 9.96 10.56
N ARG A 28 -16.08 10.06 11.75
CA ARG A 28 -15.55 9.43 12.98
C ARG A 28 -15.51 7.91 12.88
N ARG A 29 -16.59 7.25 12.44
CA ARG A 29 -16.64 5.78 12.29
C ARG A 29 -15.59 5.27 11.31
N LEU A 30 -15.42 5.99 10.20
CA LEU A 30 -14.41 5.69 9.20
C LEU A 30 -12.99 5.82 9.75
N ARG A 31 -12.70 6.94 10.44
CA ARG A 31 -11.40 7.17 11.09
C ARG A 31 -11.07 6.07 12.10
N ASN A 32 -12.01 5.68 12.96
CA ASN A 32 -11.79 4.61 13.93
C ASN A 32 -11.34 3.29 13.29
N ILE A 33 -11.92 2.92 12.14
CA ILE A 33 -11.53 1.71 11.42
C ILE A 33 -10.14 1.86 10.82
N VAL A 34 -9.85 2.99 10.18
CA VAL A 34 -8.52 3.20 9.58
C VAL A 34 -7.43 3.27 10.65
N ASP A 35 -7.70 3.88 11.81
CA ASP A 35 -6.78 3.92 12.95
C ASP A 35 -6.46 2.53 13.48
N CYS A 36 -7.48 1.67 13.56
CA CYS A 36 -7.30 0.27 13.93
C CYS A 36 -6.45 -0.49 12.89
N VAL A 37 -6.71 -0.28 11.60
CA VAL A 37 -5.97 -0.89 10.49
C VAL A 37 -4.50 -0.47 10.50
N ALA A 38 -4.25 0.83 10.63
CA ALA A 38 -2.92 1.42 10.73
C ALA A 38 -2.10 0.83 11.90
N SER A 39 -2.73 0.70 13.07
CA SER A 39 -2.09 0.10 14.25
C SER A 39 -1.66 -1.34 13.99
N LYS A 40 -2.53 -2.12 13.33
CA LYS A 40 -2.22 -3.51 12.95
C LYS A 40 -1.11 -3.61 11.89
N PHE A 41 -1.00 -2.66 10.96
CA PHE A 41 0.12 -2.58 10.04
C PHE A 41 1.45 -2.27 10.74
N ALA A 42 1.43 -1.36 11.71
CA ALA A 42 2.62 -1.08 12.51
C ALA A 42 3.07 -2.32 13.31
N GLU A 43 2.13 -3.08 13.88
CA GLU A 43 2.41 -4.37 14.54
C GLU A 43 3.06 -5.38 13.59
N LEU A 44 2.55 -5.52 12.36
CA LEU A 44 3.14 -6.40 11.34
C LEU A 44 4.62 -6.07 11.15
N PHE A 45 4.91 -4.81 10.85
CA PHE A 45 6.25 -4.34 10.54
C PHE A 45 7.22 -4.56 11.70
N LEU A 46 6.80 -4.22 12.93
CA LEU A 46 7.59 -4.45 14.15
C LEU A 46 7.87 -5.93 14.41
N SER A 47 6.95 -6.82 14.05
CA SER A 47 7.10 -8.26 14.27
C SER A 47 8.07 -8.93 13.27
N THR A 48 8.34 -8.30 12.14
CA THR A 48 9.10 -8.90 11.03
C THR A 48 10.51 -8.31 10.85
N ARG A 49 10.79 -7.13 11.42
CA ARG A 49 12.05 -6.39 11.27
C ARG A 49 12.64 -6.02 12.63
N ASP A 50 13.50 -6.89 13.16
CA ASP A 50 14.26 -6.66 14.40
C ASP A 50 15.53 -5.83 14.17
N ASP A 51 16.00 -5.77 12.93
CA ASP A 51 17.15 -5.00 12.46
C ASP A 51 16.83 -3.51 12.21
N PHE A 52 15.59 -3.08 12.47
CA PHE A 52 15.12 -1.75 12.16
C PHE A 52 14.60 -0.96 13.37
N GLU A 53 15.00 0.32 13.47
CA GLU A 53 14.47 1.27 14.44
C GLU A 53 13.16 1.87 13.92
N PHE A 54 12.02 1.22 14.24
CA PHE A 54 10.71 1.78 13.90
C PHE A 54 10.42 3.04 14.70
N ARG A 55 10.22 4.15 13.99
CA ARG A 55 10.06 5.49 14.58
C ARG A 55 8.61 5.88 14.88
N GLY A 56 7.71 4.93 14.68
CA GLY A 56 6.27 5.12 14.82
C GLY A 56 5.57 5.39 13.50
N PHE A 57 4.25 5.34 13.60
CA PHE A 57 3.31 5.53 12.51
C PHE A 57 2.39 6.69 12.89
N GLU A 58 2.36 7.74 12.09
CA GLU A 58 1.45 8.85 12.27
C GLU A 58 0.27 8.70 11.31
N ILE A 59 -0.94 8.98 11.78
CA ILE A 59 -2.13 9.01 10.94
C ILE A 59 -2.54 10.46 10.77
N ILE A 60 -2.57 10.93 9.53
CA ILE A 60 -3.05 12.27 9.20
C ILE A 60 -4.27 12.13 8.35
N SER A 61 -5.35 12.78 8.75
CA SER A 61 -6.60 12.75 8.02
C SER A 61 -7.01 14.15 7.56
N ARG A 62 -7.45 14.25 6.31
CA ARG A 62 -7.99 15.49 5.71
C ARG A 62 -9.30 15.20 5.04
N ASP A 63 -10.25 16.08 5.28
CA ASP A 63 -11.57 16.04 4.67
C ASP A 63 -11.61 17.09 3.55
N CYS A 64 -12.06 16.73 2.36
CA CYS A 64 -12.19 17.65 1.23
C CYS A 64 -13.44 17.32 0.41
N LYS A 65 -13.82 18.23 -0.50
CA LYS A 65 -14.77 17.88 -1.56
C LYS A 65 -14.06 17.09 -2.66
N TYR A 66 -14.84 16.39 -3.49
CA TYR A 66 -14.31 15.72 -4.69
C TYR A 66 -13.58 16.68 -5.63
N GLU A 67 -14.12 17.89 -5.84
CA GLU A 67 -13.53 18.91 -6.71
C GLU A 67 -12.15 19.40 -6.22
N ASP A 68 -11.91 19.34 -4.91
CA ASP A 68 -10.67 19.81 -4.27
C ASP A 68 -9.66 18.67 -4.02
N PHE A 69 -9.97 17.43 -4.43
CA PHE A 69 -9.17 16.25 -4.08
C PHE A 69 -7.73 16.35 -4.57
N HIS A 70 -7.52 16.73 -5.84
CA HIS A 70 -6.19 16.80 -6.42
C HIS A 70 -5.31 17.85 -5.74
N ASP A 71 -5.88 19.02 -5.43
CA ASP A 71 -5.17 20.09 -4.72
C ASP A 71 -4.85 19.67 -3.29
N THR A 72 -5.79 19.03 -2.60
CA THR A 72 -5.59 18.49 -1.25
C THR A 72 -4.47 17.44 -1.25
N HIS A 73 -4.49 16.50 -2.19
CA HIS A 73 -3.46 15.48 -2.32
C HIS A 73 -2.08 16.09 -2.55
N ALA A 74 -1.97 17.04 -3.48
CA ALA A 74 -0.71 17.75 -3.76
C ALA A 74 -0.19 18.52 -2.54
N GLN A 75 -1.06 19.17 -1.77
CA GLN A 75 -0.68 19.89 -0.54
C GLN A 75 -0.17 18.97 0.57
N MET A 76 -0.61 17.71 0.56
CA MET A 76 -0.23 16.72 1.57
C MET A 76 1.04 15.96 1.22
N GLN A 77 1.52 16.06 -0.03
CA GLN A 77 2.78 15.50 -0.50
C GLN A 77 3.98 16.16 0.16
N ARG A 78 4.97 15.35 0.51
CA ARG A 78 6.28 15.76 1.00
C ARG A 78 7.36 15.12 0.14
N ASP A 79 8.59 15.59 0.30
CA ASP A 79 9.80 15.02 -0.32
C ASP A 79 10.27 13.71 0.36
N LYS A 80 9.35 12.98 1.00
CA LYS A 80 9.59 11.68 1.65
C LYS A 80 8.39 10.75 1.40
N PRO A 81 8.57 9.42 1.42
CA PRO A 81 7.48 8.48 1.17
C PRO A 81 6.45 8.51 2.30
N ASP A 82 5.22 8.88 1.96
CA ASP A 82 4.02 8.71 2.78
C ASP A 82 3.10 7.68 2.13
N ILE A 83 2.26 7.02 2.94
CA ILE A 83 1.26 6.07 2.48
C ILE A 83 -0.03 6.85 2.27
N TYR A 84 -0.57 6.86 1.06
CA TYR A 84 -1.82 7.56 0.76
C TYR A 84 -2.98 6.59 0.64
N LEU A 85 -4.00 6.82 1.46
CA LEU A 85 -5.29 6.15 1.36
C LEU A 85 -6.35 7.19 0.98
N ASN A 86 -6.72 7.23 -0.29
CA ASN A 86 -7.70 8.19 -0.80
C ASN A 86 -9.09 7.57 -0.77
N VAL A 87 -9.96 8.06 0.10
CA VAL A 87 -11.29 7.50 0.32
C VAL A 87 -12.36 8.43 -0.23
N PHE A 88 -13.16 7.94 -1.15
CA PHE A 88 -14.24 8.66 -1.81
C PHE A 88 -15.58 8.19 -1.25
N LEU A 89 -16.31 9.07 -0.54
CA LEU A 89 -17.61 8.79 0.04
C LEU A 89 -18.76 9.28 -0.82
N GLY A 90 -19.60 8.35 -1.29
CA GLY A 90 -20.65 8.68 -2.24
C GLY A 90 -21.83 7.72 -2.26
N SER A 91 -22.62 7.84 -3.32
CA SER A 91 -23.79 7.00 -3.61
C SER A 91 -23.41 5.69 -4.33
N PHE A 92 -22.18 5.19 -4.12
CA PHE A 92 -21.74 3.91 -4.68
C PHE A 92 -22.66 2.78 -4.20
N THR A 93 -22.79 1.72 -5.00
CA THR A 93 -23.64 0.57 -4.64
C THR A 93 -22.90 -0.47 -3.82
N ARG A 94 -21.56 -0.53 -3.94
CA ARG A 94 -20.67 -1.49 -3.28
C ARG A 94 -19.34 -0.83 -2.97
N LEU A 95 -18.55 -1.45 -2.09
CA LEU A 95 -17.14 -1.11 -1.93
C LEU A 95 -16.40 -1.46 -3.23
N THR A 96 -15.62 -0.52 -3.75
CA THR A 96 -14.75 -0.75 -4.91
C THR A 96 -13.46 0.02 -4.74
N SER A 97 -12.38 -0.46 -5.32
CA SER A 97 -11.11 0.23 -5.34
C SER A 97 -10.53 0.35 -6.74
N SER A 98 -9.61 1.29 -6.89
CA SER A 98 -8.77 1.42 -8.07
C SER A 98 -7.37 1.82 -7.64
N ASN A 99 -6.38 1.01 -8.01
CA ASN A 99 -4.98 1.38 -7.96
C ASN A 99 -4.55 1.87 -9.34
N LYS A 100 -4.07 3.12 -9.42
CA LYS A 100 -3.35 3.60 -10.61
C LYS A 100 -2.05 4.24 -10.15
N GLN A 101 -0.92 3.65 -10.52
CA GLN A 101 0.42 4.16 -10.14
C GLN A 101 0.57 4.32 -8.61
N PHE A 102 0.09 3.35 -7.83
CA PHE A 102 0.07 3.39 -6.36
C PHE A 102 -0.79 4.49 -5.73
N MET A 103 -1.53 5.26 -6.54
CA MET A 103 -2.62 6.10 -6.06
C MET A 103 -3.86 5.21 -5.88
N ASN A 104 -4.07 4.71 -4.67
CA ASN A 104 -5.25 3.93 -4.32
C ASN A 104 -6.42 4.83 -3.99
N CYS A 105 -7.49 4.68 -4.77
CA CYS A 105 -8.77 5.32 -4.55
C CYS A 105 -9.77 4.27 -4.09
N PHE A 106 -10.26 4.41 -2.86
CA PHE A 106 -11.22 3.52 -2.26
C PHE A 106 -12.60 4.19 -2.20
N PHE A 107 -13.57 3.60 -2.88
CA PHE A 107 -14.91 4.15 -3.03
C PHE A 107 -15.86 3.45 -2.06
N ILE A 108 -16.44 4.22 -1.14
CA ILE A 108 -17.28 3.68 -0.06
C ILE A 108 -18.69 4.28 -0.14
N PRO A 109 -19.74 3.44 -0.18
CA PRO A 109 -21.12 3.90 -0.04
C PRO A 109 -21.39 4.58 1.31
N PHE A 110 -22.12 5.70 1.32
CA PHE A 110 -22.59 6.30 2.58
C PHE A 110 -23.41 5.33 3.43
N SER A 111 -24.24 4.51 2.77
CA SER A 111 -25.05 3.48 3.43
C SER A 111 -24.20 2.42 4.14
N PHE A 112 -22.99 2.15 3.64
CA PHE A 112 -22.07 1.21 4.25
C PHE A 112 -21.46 1.80 5.53
N VAL A 113 -20.98 3.05 5.49
CA VAL A 113 -20.38 3.71 6.67
C VAL A 113 -21.34 3.79 7.85
N ARG A 114 -22.64 4.01 7.59
CA ARG A 114 -23.69 4.03 8.63
C ARG A 114 -23.91 2.70 9.34
N LYS A 115 -23.42 1.60 8.77
CA LYS A 115 -23.52 0.25 9.34
C LYS A 115 -22.23 -0.20 10.02
N LEU A 116 -21.22 0.66 10.05
CA LEU A 116 -19.98 0.42 10.77
C LEU A 116 -20.18 0.70 12.26
N PRO A 117 -19.48 -0.04 13.14
CA PRO A 117 -19.57 0.18 14.58
C PRO A 117 -19.04 1.55 14.96
N ASP A 118 -19.60 2.11 16.05
CA ASP A 118 -19.17 3.41 16.58
C ASP A 118 -17.77 3.40 17.20
N SER A 119 -17.26 2.22 17.57
CA SER A 119 -15.96 2.04 18.24
C SER A 119 -15.39 0.65 17.93
N MET A 120 -14.07 0.62 17.69
CA MET A 120 -13.29 -0.61 17.49
C MET A 120 -12.92 -1.32 18.79
N ASP A 121 -13.11 -0.68 19.95
CA ASP A 121 -12.67 -1.20 21.25
C ASP A 121 -13.66 -2.11 21.95
N ASN A 122 -14.92 -2.10 21.52
CA ASN A 122 -16.02 -2.76 22.21
C ASN A 122 -16.69 -3.83 21.33
N GLU A 123 -15.89 -4.73 20.74
CA GLU A 123 -16.38 -5.80 19.85
C GLU A 123 -17.53 -6.63 20.44
N ARG A 124 -17.55 -6.81 21.77
CA ARG A 124 -18.61 -7.55 22.48
C ARG A 124 -20.01 -6.90 22.38
N LYS A 125 -20.08 -5.61 22.06
CA LYS A 125 -21.33 -4.86 21.91
C LYS A 125 -21.82 -4.79 20.47
N TRP A 126 -21.01 -5.27 19.52
CA TRP A 126 -21.37 -5.22 18.12
C TRP A 126 -22.51 -6.19 17.84
N SER A 127 -23.47 -5.72 17.06
CA SER A 127 -24.42 -6.60 16.39
C SER A 127 -23.70 -7.51 15.39
N PRO A 128 -24.29 -8.67 15.04
CA PRO A 128 -23.74 -9.52 13.98
C PRO A 128 -23.53 -8.79 12.65
N GLU A 129 -24.44 -7.87 12.28
CA GLU A 129 -24.31 -7.06 11.07
C GLU A 129 -23.12 -6.10 11.15
N GLU A 130 -22.92 -5.40 12.28
CA GLU A 130 -21.76 -4.52 12.47
C GLU A 130 -20.44 -5.30 12.39
N ARG A 131 -20.38 -6.51 12.96
CA ARG A 131 -19.18 -7.37 12.86
C ARG A 131 -18.89 -7.75 11.41
N VAL A 132 -19.90 -8.12 10.63
CA VAL A 132 -19.74 -8.45 9.20
C VAL A 132 -19.28 -7.23 8.39
N ASN A 133 -19.85 -6.05 8.64
CA ASN A 133 -19.44 -4.84 7.93
C ASN A 133 -18.04 -4.38 8.36
N ALA A 134 -17.70 -4.46 9.65
CA ALA A 134 -16.37 -4.14 10.15
C ALA A 134 -15.30 -5.06 9.54
N LYS A 135 -15.51 -6.39 9.51
CA LYS A 135 -14.57 -7.31 8.89
C LYS A 135 -14.39 -7.03 7.39
N CYS A 136 -15.47 -6.73 6.67
CA CYS A 136 -15.43 -6.43 5.24
C CYS A 136 -14.69 -5.11 4.97
N ALA A 137 -14.94 -4.08 5.79
CA ALA A 137 -14.26 -2.80 5.72
C ALA A 137 -12.76 -2.97 5.99
N MET A 138 -12.41 -3.62 7.09
CA MET A 138 -11.02 -3.84 7.48
C MET A 138 -10.25 -4.65 6.43
N ALA A 139 -10.84 -5.73 5.90
CA ALA A 139 -10.22 -6.53 4.84
C ALA A 139 -9.87 -5.66 3.62
N HIS A 140 -10.82 -4.86 3.14
CA HIS A 140 -10.56 -3.92 2.04
C HIS A 140 -9.50 -2.88 2.41
N PHE A 141 -9.59 -2.25 3.58
CA PHE A 141 -8.58 -1.27 3.99
C PHE A 141 -7.18 -1.86 4.08
N PHE A 142 -7.04 -3.07 4.64
CA PHE A 142 -5.75 -3.74 4.66
C PHE A 142 -5.24 -3.97 3.23
N HIS A 143 -6.10 -4.50 2.37
CA HIS A 143 -5.80 -4.78 0.97
C HIS A 143 -5.35 -3.53 0.20
N GLU A 144 -6.05 -2.40 0.36
CA GLU A 144 -5.73 -1.14 -0.32
C GLU A 144 -4.45 -0.47 0.21
N ILE A 145 -4.15 -0.61 1.51
CA ILE A 145 -2.87 -0.15 2.05
C ILE A 145 -1.72 -1.02 1.51
N CYS A 146 -1.91 -2.35 1.39
CA CYS A 146 -0.93 -3.21 0.73
C CYS A 146 -0.66 -2.73 -0.70
N HIS A 147 -1.71 -2.42 -1.46
CA HIS A 147 -1.57 -1.85 -2.81
C HIS A 147 -0.85 -0.49 -2.82
N SER A 148 -1.00 0.32 -1.76
CA SER A 148 -0.31 1.62 -1.63
C SER A 148 1.19 1.45 -1.40
N LEU A 149 1.56 0.30 -0.85
CA LEU A 149 2.94 -0.10 -0.60
C LEU A 149 3.49 -1.03 -1.69
N GLY A 150 2.80 -1.20 -2.82
CA GLY A 150 3.28 -1.98 -3.95
C GLY A 150 2.90 -3.44 -3.96
N GLY A 151 2.08 -3.90 -3.01
CA GLY A 151 1.46 -5.22 -3.06
C GLY A 151 0.48 -5.33 -4.25
N PHE A 152 0.33 -6.53 -4.79
CA PHE A 152 -0.63 -6.88 -5.85
C PHE A 152 -1.37 -8.17 -5.48
N HIS A 153 -2.39 -8.52 -6.27
CA HIS A 153 -3.16 -9.73 -5.98
C HIS A 153 -2.27 -10.97 -6.03
N SER A 154 -2.48 -11.84 -5.05
CA SER A 154 -1.86 -13.16 -4.96
C SER A 154 -2.94 -14.24 -4.85
N ASP A 155 -2.52 -15.49 -5.00
CA ASP A 155 -3.42 -16.62 -4.84
C ASP A 155 -3.58 -17.04 -3.37
N GLU A 156 -2.99 -16.32 -2.42
CA GLU A 156 -2.91 -16.66 -0.99
C GLU A 156 -3.11 -15.44 -0.07
N GLY A 157 -3.56 -15.69 1.17
CA GLY A 157 -3.69 -14.64 2.18
C GLY A 157 -4.63 -13.48 1.81
N LEU A 158 -4.40 -12.34 2.46
CA LEU A 158 -5.19 -11.11 2.35
C LEU A 158 -5.25 -10.52 0.93
N MET A 159 -4.24 -10.78 0.10
CA MET A 159 -4.18 -10.26 -1.27
C MET A 159 -4.98 -11.09 -2.27
N LYS A 160 -5.72 -12.11 -1.82
CA LYS A 160 -6.77 -12.74 -2.61
C LYS A 160 -7.86 -11.74 -2.97
N THR A 161 -8.51 -11.97 -4.11
CA THR A 161 -9.70 -11.21 -4.52
C THR A 161 -10.85 -11.32 -3.52
N GLU A 162 -10.98 -12.48 -2.86
CA GLU A 162 -11.92 -12.69 -1.77
C GLU A 162 -11.15 -13.25 -0.57
N PHE A 163 -11.17 -12.51 0.54
CA PHE A 163 -10.53 -12.91 1.80
C PHE A 163 -11.44 -12.59 2.98
N ASP A 164 -11.72 -13.61 3.82
CA ASP A 164 -12.46 -13.41 5.06
C ASP A 164 -11.49 -13.20 6.21
N LEU A 165 -11.35 -11.93 6.63
CA LEU A 165 -10.41 -11.50 7.67
C LEU A 165 -10.62 -12.18 9.02
N LEU A 166 -11.88 -12.48 9.36
CA LEU A 166 -12.30 -13.07 10.63
C LEU A 166 -13.21 -14.27 10.35
N ALA A 167 -12.67 -15.27 9.64
CA ALA A 167 -13.41 -16.48 9.28
C ALA A 167 -13.87 -17.29 10.50
N ASP A 168 -13.13 -17.21 11.61
CA ASP A 168 -13.49 -17.80 12.90
C ASP A 168 -14.16 -16.73 13.79
N GLU A 169 -15.42 -16.98 14.18
CA GLU A 169 -16.20 -16.07 15.02
C GLU A 169 -15.59 -15.86 16.42
N THR A 170 -14.69 -16.74 16.85
CA THR A 170 -14.01 -16.65 18.16
C THR A 170 -12.82 -15.69 18.15
N ILE A 171 -12.25 -15.37 16.98
CA ILE A 171 -11.11 -14.47 16.86
C ILE A 171 -11.58 -13.01 16.97
N THR A 172 -10.96 -12.24 17.86
CA THR A 172 -11.19 -10.80 17.96
C THR A 172 -10.23 -10.02 17.06
N ILE A 173 -10.58 -8.78 16.69
CA ILE A 173 -9.69 -7.90 15.92
C ILE A 173 -8.39 -7.66 16.69
N ARG A 174 -8.46 -7.56 18.01
CA ARG A 174 -7.28 -7.37 18.87
C ARG A 174 -6.31 -8.56 18.78
N ASP A 175 -6.82 -9.78 18.70
CA ASP A 175 -6.01 -11.00 18.64
C ASP A 175 -5.48 -11.29 17.23
N MET A 176 -6.06 -10.65 16.21
CA MET A 176 -5.62 -10.80 14.83
C MET A 176 -4.17 -10.30 14.65
N LYS A 177 -3.34 -11.16 14.06
CA LYS A 177 -1.98 -10.81 13.61
C LYS A 177 -1.92 -10.80 12.10
N LEU A 178 -1.54 -9.66 11.52
CA LEU A 178 -1.41 -9.55 10.07
C LEU A 178 -0.35 -10.52 9.51
N SER A 179 0.67 -10.85 10.28
CA SER A 179 1.74 -11.80 9.90
C SER A 179 1.20 -13.17 9.51
N ASP A 180 0.04 -13.54 10.04
CA ASP A 180 -0.55 -14.87 9.92
C ASP A 180 -1.48 -14.94 8.69
N ILE A 181 -1.92 -13.79 8.18
CA ILE A 181 -2.86 -13.69 7.06
C ILE A 181 -2.27 -13.07 5.79
N ILE A 182 -1.10 -12.44 5.89
CA ILE A 182 -0.43 -11.85 4.74
C ILE A 182 0.57 -12.84 4.15
N ASP A 183 0.55 -12.98 2.82
CA ASP A 183 1.49 -13.86 2.14
C ASP A 183 2.92 -13.29 2.20
N LYS A 184 3.91 -14.17 2.02
CA LYS A 184 5.33 -13.83 2.14
C LYS A 184 5.74 -12.70 1.17
N LYS A 185 5.29 -12.75 -0.09
CA LYS A 185 5.69 -11.75 -1.12
C LYS A 185 5.20 -10.37 -0.72
N THR A 186 3.92 -10.28 -0.36
CA THR A 186 3.29 -9.02 0.08
C THR A 186 3.93 -8.52 1.37
N ARG A 187 4.26 -9.41 2.32
CA ARG A 187 4.98 -9.05 3.54
C ARG A 187 6.35 -8.42 3.26
N THR A 188 7.16 -9.03 2.39
CA THR A 188 8.46 -8.49 1.97
C THR A 188 8.29 -7.08 1.41
N ILE A 189 7.39 -6.91 0.43
CA ILE A 189 7.12 -5.61 -0.20
C ILE A 189 6.76 -4.53 0.82
N ILE A 190 5.82 -4.82 1.73
CA ILE A 190 5.37 -3.87 2.76
C ILE A 190 6.50 -3.51 3.71
N CYS A 191 7.23 -4.52 4.19
CA CYS A 191 8.33 -4.28 5.11
C CYS A 191 9.38 -3.40 4.47
N GLU A 192 9.76 -3.67 3.23
CA GLU A 192 10.78 -2.85 2.57
C GLU A 192 10.28 -1.45 2.19
N SER A 193 9.01 -1.33 1.83
CA SER A 193 8.39 -0.02 1.56
C SER A 193 8.30 0.85 2.82
N MET A 194 8.24 0.22 4.00
CA MET A 194 8.25 0.89 5.30
C MET A 194 9.66 0.98 5.92
N SER A 195 10.68 0.33 5.37
CA SER A 195 11.91 0.08 6.12
C SER A 195 12.90 1.22 6.15
N ILE A 196 12.98 2.19 5.24
CA ILE A 196 13.98 3.27 5.39
C ILE A 196 13.54 4.59 4.75
N ILE A 197 13.35 5.62 5.60
CA ILE A 197 12.99 6.99 5.23
C ILE A 197 14.25 7.76 4.80
N THR A 198 14.84 7.40 3.66
CA THR A 198 15.73 8.35 2.97
C THR A 198 14.86 9.22 2.05
N THR A 199 15.11 10.52 2.03
CA THR A 199 14.54 11.43 1.01
C THR A 199 15.27 11.33 -0.33
N PHE A 200 16.38 10.57 -0.39
CA PHE A 200 17.14 10.38 -1.62
C PHE A 200 16.40 9.40 -2.52
N VAL A 201 15.75 9.96 -3.54
CA VAL A 201 15.12 9.21 -4.63
C VAL A 201 16.21 8.45 -5.40
N PRO A 202 16.13 7.11 -5.51
CA PRO A 202 17.11 6.33 -6.25
C PRO A 202 17.31 6.82 -7.68
N GLN A 203 18.57 7.02 -8.05
CA GLN A 203 18.97 7.20 -9.45
C GLN A 203 18.93 5.84 -10.14
N ARG A 204 18.37 5.80 -11.33
CA ARG A 204 18.08 4.53 -12.00
C ARG A 204 18.09 4.62 -13.50
N SER A 205 18.40 3.49 -14.12
CA SER A 205 18.29 3.25 -15.54
C SER A 205 17.56 1.94 -15.78
N LEU A 206 16.72 1.92 -16.80
CA LEU A 206 16.05 0.72 -17.29
C LEU A 206 16.27 0.63 -18.80
N ASP A 207 16.79 -0.49 -19.27
CA ASP A 207 17.03 -0.79 -20.69
C ASP A 207 16.43 -2.16 -21.04
N VAL A 208 16.02 -2.33 -22.30
CA VAL A 208 15.56 -3.61 -22.85
C VAL A 208 16.24 -3.88 -24.18
N VAL A 209 17.09 -4.91 -24.20
CA VAL A 209 17.86 -5.33 -25.37
C VAL A 209 17.57 -6.81 -25.62
N ASP A 210 17.21 -7.15 -26.87
CA ASP A 210 16.97 -8.54 -27.30
C ASP A 210 16.01 -9.35 -26.40
N GLY A 211 15.02 -8.68 -25.81
CA GLY A 211 14.01 -9.30 -24.93
C GLY A 211 14.47 -9.50 -23.48
N GLU A 212 15.65 -8.99 -23.12
CA GLU A 212 16.16 -8.97 -21.77
C GLU A 212 16.05 -7.55 -21.19
N LEU A 213 15.44 -7.45 -20.01
CA LEU A 213 15.31 -6.22 -19.26
C LEU A 213 16.47 -6.11 -18.27
N THR A 214 17.15 -4.97 -18.25
CA THR A 214 18.18 -4.65 -17.26
C THR A 214 17.78 -3.38 -16.51
N TYR A 215 17.69 -3.49 -15.19
CA TYR A 215 17.46 -2.39 -14.26
C TYR A 215 18.72 -2.13 -13.44
N ILE A 216 19.15 -0.88 -13.38
CA ILE A 216 20.34 -0.43 -12.66
C ILE A 216 19.92 0.68 -11.70
N SER A 217 20.38 0.62 -10.45
CA SER A 217 20.10 1.62 -9.42
C SER A 217 21.34 1.91 -8.58
N ASP A 218 21.43 3.13 -8.05
CA ASP A 218 22.45 3.47 -7.04
C ASP A 218 22.10 2.91 -5.65
N GLN A 219 20.84 2.54 -5.44
CA GLN A 219 20.31 1.89 -4.24
C GLN A 219 20.08 0.39 -4.43
N SER A 220 20.12 -0.36 -3.33
CA SER A 220 19.92 -1.80 -3.33
C SER A 220 18.46 -2.20 -3.57
N ILE A 221 18.26 -3.21 -4.42
CA ILE A 221 16.96 -3.78 -4.80
C ILE A 221 16.57 -4.85 -3.78
N ALA A 222 15.34 -4.76 -3.29
CA ALA A 222 14.74 -5.74 -2.39
C ALA A 222 13.83 -6.74 -3.11
N ALA A 223 13.09 -6.28 -4.12
CA ALA A 223 12.26 -7.15 -4.94
C ALA A 223 12.11 -6.60 -6.35
N ALA A 224 11.99 -7.49 -7.33
CA ALA A 224 11.70 -7.15 -8.71
C ALA A 224 10.70 -8.18 -9.28
N TYR A 225 9.66 -7.70 -9.97
CA TYR A 225 8.61 -8.59 -10.47
C TYR A 225 7.85 -8.01 -11.66
N PHE A 226 7.25 -8.91 -12.43
CA PHE A 226 6.33 -8.57 -13.50
C PHE A 226 4.87 -8.77 -13.06
N LEU A 227 3.98 -7.99 -13.67
CA LEU A 227 2.54 -8.03 -13.42
C LEU A 227 1.78 -8.36 -14.71
N LYS A 228 0.67 -9.07 -14.56
CA LYS A 228 -0.33 -9.28 -15.60
C LYS A 228 -1.73 -9.03 -15.02
N GLY A 229 -2.44 -8.07 -15.60
CA GLY A 229 -3.66 -7.49 -15.05
C GLY A 229 -3.40 -6.92 -13.66
N THR A 230 -4.01 -7.52 -12.65
CA THR A 230 -3.88 -7.11 -11.25
C THR A 230 -3.07 -8.10 -10.40
N LYS A 231 -2.44 -9.11 -11.02
CA LYS A 231 -1.75 -10.21 -10.35
C LYS A 231 -0.25 -10.22 -10.61
N TYR A 232 0.49 -10.77 -9.66
CA TYR A 232 1.89 -11.19 -9.89
C TYR A 232 1.96 -12.24 -11.00
N THR A 233 2.99 -12.18 -11.84
CA THR A 233 3.35 -13.33 -12.69
C THR A 233 4.20 -14.33 -11.88
N GLU A 234 4.62 -15.43 -12.51
CA GLU A 234 5.58 -16.36 -11.91
C GLU A 234 6.97 -15.72 -11.69
N SER A 235 7.25 -14.61 -12.38
CA SER A 235 8.49 -13.85 -12.26
C SER A 235 8.43 -12.91 -11.06
N PHE A 236 8.74 -13.44 -9.88
CA PHE A 236 8.92 -12.68 -8.65
C PHE A 236 10.24 -13.05 -8.00
N ASP A 237 11.17 -12.09 -7.96
CA ASP A 237 12.46 -12.24 -7.30
C ASP A 237 12.51 -11.33 -6.07
N GLU A 238 12.86 -11.91 -4.92
CA GLU A 238 13.16 -11.19 -3.68
C GLU A 238 14.61 -11.42 -3.28
N PHE A 239 15.21 -10.39 -2.69
CA PHE A 239 16.60 -10.38 -2.23
C PHE A 239 16.61 -10.00 -0.75
N ASN A 240 17.52 -10.58 0.03
CA ASN A 240 17.79 -10.11 1.37
C ASN A 240 18.87 -9.01 1.33
N PHE A 241 19.14 -8.38 2.46
CA PHE A 241 20.12 -7.31 2.51
C PHE A 241 21.55 -7.76 2.12
N LEU A 242 21.90 -9.02 2.42
CA LEU A 242 23.25 -9.57 2.18
C LEU A 242 23.52 -9.90 0.71
N ASP A 243 22.48 -10.19 -0.07
CA ASP A 243 22.51 -10.53 -1.49
C ASP A 243 21.84 -9.45 -2.35
N ALA A 244 21.56 -8.29 -1.76
CA ALA A 244 20.89 -7.20 -2.43
C ALA A 244 21.68 -6.72 -3.66
N LEU A 245 21.00 -6.64 -4.80
CA LEU A 245 21.62 -6.28 -6.06
C LEU A 245 21.40 -4.79 -6.37
N LYS A 246 22.36 -4.20 -7.08
CA LYS A 246 22.21 -2.87 -7.72
C LYS A 246 21.90 -2.98 -9.22
N ILE A 247 22.06 -4.17 -9.77
CA ILE A 247 21.79 -4.49 -11.17
C ILE A 247 20.91 -5.74 -11.17
N TYR A 248 19.74 -5.65 -11.78
CA TYR A 248 18.81 -6.76 -11.97
C TYR A 248 18.60 -6.98 -13.46
N THR A 249 18.70 -8.23 -13.89
CA THR A 249 18.53 -8.61 -15.28
C THR A 249 17.59 -9.80 -15.36
N ALA A 250 16.57 -9.70 -16.22
CA ALA A 250 15.60 -10.77 -16.41
C ALA A 250 15.07 -10.81 -17.85
N LYS A 251 14.76 -12.02 -18.31
CA LYS A 251 14.04 -12.22 -19.57
C LYS A 251 12.62 -11.69 -19.42
N VAL A 252 12.20 -10.83 -20.34
CA VAL A 252 10.85 -10.25 -20.33
C VAL A 252 9.83 -11.37 -20.63
N PRO A 253 8.80 -11.58 -19.79
CA PRO A 253 7.75 -12.55 -20.05
C PRO A 253 6.97 -12.21 -21.34
N GLU A 254 6.44 -13.23 -22.02
CA GLU A 254 5.62 -13.01 -23.24
C GLU A 254 4.36 -12.18 -22.96
N GLU A 255 3.74 -12.42 -21.80
CA GLU A 255 2.52 -11.76 -21.37
C GLU A 255 2.77 -11.03 -20.04
N TYR A 256 2.83 -9.71 -20.11
CA TYR A 256 2.91 -8.81 -18.96
C TYR A 256 2.31 -7.45 -19.32
N ASP A 257 1.96 -6.69 -18.29
CA ASP A 257 1.44 -5.32 -18.38
C ASP A 257 2.36 -4.30 -17.72
N ALA A 258 3.15 -4.72 -16.72
CA ALA A 258 4.09 -3.84 -16.02
C ALA A 258 5.26 -4.59 -15.38
N PHE A 259 6.33 -3.84 -15.08
CA PHE A 259 7.47 -4.25 -14.29
C PHE A 259 7.59 -3.34 -13.05
N VAL A 260 7.85 -3.93 -11.89
CA VAL A 260 7.94 -3.21 -10.62
C VAL A 260 9.23 -3.55 -9.90
N VAL A 261 9.85 -2.54 -9.29
CA VAL A 261 11.05 -2.68 -8.45
C VAL A 261 10.82 -2.02 -7.11
N VAL A 262 11.09 -2.75 -6.03
CA VAL A 262 11.08 -2.27 -4.64
C VAL A 262 12.52 -2.20 -4.14
N HIS A 263 12.89 -1.10 -3.52
CA HIS A 263 14.22 -0.90 -2.93
C HIS A 263 14.17 -1.04 -1.41
N PHE A 264 15.30 -1.45 -0.81
CA PHE A 264 15.50 -1.41 0.65
C PHE A 264 15.37 0.00 1.25
N CYS A 265 15.37 1.04 0.41
CA CYS A 265 15.14 2.43 0.82
C CYS A 265 13.67 2.88 0.73
N GLY A 266 12.71 1.96 0.72
CA GLY A 266 11.27 2.26 0.67
C GLY A 266 10.71 2.70 -0.67
N HIS A 267 11.57 2.90 -1.68
CA HIS A 267 11.14 3.40 -2.98
C HIS A 267 10.64 2.30 -3.91
N ILE A 268 9.45 2.52 -4.46
CA ILE A 268 8.79 1.63 -5.41
C ILE A 268 8.75 2.31 -6.78
N TYR A 269 9.17 1.60 -7.82
CA TYR A 269 9.07 2.07 -9.20
C TYR A 269 8.20 1.15 -10.02
N TYR A 270 7.24 1.75 -10.71
CA TYR A 270 6.35 1.07 -11.65
C TYR A 270 6.66 1.54 -13.07
N PHE A 271 6.84 0.59 -13.97
CA PHE A 271 7.04 0.82 -15.39
C PHE A 271 5.97 0.07 -16.16
N SER A 272 5.09 0.79 -16.87
CA SER A 272 4.13 0.12 -17.74
C SER A 272 4.85 -0.52 -18.92
N ARG A 273 4.27 -1.58 -19.48
CA ARG A 273 4.79 -2.20 -20.71
C ARG A 273 4.98 -1.17 -21.82
N THR A 274 4.06 -0.22 -21.94
CA THR A 274 4.18 0.88 -22.91
C THR A 274 5.41 1.73 -22.63
N ASP A 275 5.66 2.16 -21.39
CA ASP A 275 6.83 2.97 -21.04
C ASP A 275 8.14 2.24 -21.37
N ILE A 276 8.21 0.94 -21.07
CA ILE A 276 9.38 0.11 -21.35
C ILE A 276 9.62 0.01 -22.87
N GLN A 277 8.57 -0.21 -23.65
CA GLN A 277 8.66 -0.37 -25.10
C GLN A 277 8.96 0.92 -25.86
N THR A 278 8.36 2.04 -25.45
CA THR A 278 8.47 3.33 -26.15
C THR A 278 9.72 4.09 -25.75
N THR A 279 10.11 4.03 -24.48
CA THR A 279 11.19 4.89 -23.98
C THR A 279 12.55 4.25 -24.16
N LYS A 280 12.67 2.91 -24.24
CA LYS A 280 13.91 2.07 -24.33
C LYS A 280 15.06 2.42 -23.35
N ARG A 281 15.01 3.56 -22.68
CA ARG A 281 15.88 4.12 -21.65
C ARG A 281 15.03 5.01 -20.74
N CYS A 282 14.37 4.43 -19.75
CA CYS A 282 13.77 5.21 -18.67
C CYS A 282 14.90 5.65 -17.73
N THR A 283 15.52 6.80 -18.01
CA THR A 283 16.70 7.29 -17.28
C THR A 283 16.36 8.51 -16.42
N ARG A 284 16.67 8.41 -15.12
CA ARG A 284 17.05 9.59 -14.32
C ARG A 284 18.54 9.40 -14.05
N VAL A 285 19.33 10.13 -14.84
CA VAL A 285 20.78 9.94 -15.07
C VAL A 285 21.56 9.63 -13.80
N THR A 286 22.31 8.54 -13.82
CA THR A 286 23.50 8.29 -12.99
C THR A 286 24.73 8.87 -13.70
N THR A 287 25.35 9.87 -13.12
CA THR A 287 26.75 10.25 -13.41
C THR A 287 27.58 9.82 -12.20
N PHE A 288 28.50 8.88 -12.40
CA PHE A 288 29.47 8.46 -11.39
C PHE A 288 30.64 9.45 -11.32
#